data_AF-A0A4C1YYG3-F1
#
_entry.id   AF-A0A4C1YYG3-F1
#
_cell.length_a   1.000
_cell.length_b   1.000
_cell.length_c   1.000
_cell.angle_alpha   90.00
_cell.angle_beta   90.00
_cell.angle_gamma   90.00
#
_symmetry.space_group_name_H-M   'P 1'
#
loop_
_entity.id
_entity.type
_entity.pdbx_description
1 polymer ?
#
loop_
_entity_poly.entity_id
_entity_poly.type
_entity_poly.pdbx_seq_one_letter_code
_entity_poly.pdbx_strand_id
1 'polypeptide(L)'
;MSAESSNLSDIEHRAVIKYFVKKGKMPKEIFEDMVSVLQESAPSYTMVKKWARLFQQGRESREDDPRPGRPVTAPEAVVQKRSGKLSCGVLFLQDNASVHTARVSRQALMDTGFSEIDHPPYSPDLAPSDYFLFSNLKKELRGHRFVDDNQMKMAVESHFDCKEKEYFLGGLKALYTRCEKCISLEGDYIEK
;
A
#
# COMPACT_ATOMS: atom_id res chain seq x y z
N MET A 1 -27.02 37.68 13.91
CA MET A 1 -26.60 37.12 12.61
C MET A 1 -25.23 36.52 12.81
N SER A 2 -25.16 35.22 13.11
CA SER A 2 -23.90 34.52 13.35
C SER A 2 -23.37 34.05 12.00
N ALA A 3 -22.23 34.60 11.57
CA ALA A 3 -21.60 34.20 10.32
C ALA A 3 -21.14 32.75 10.41
N GLU A 4 -21.56 31.93 9.45
CA GLU A 4 -21.07 30.57 9.24
C GLU A 4 -19.56 30.62 9.03
N SER A 5 -18.80 30.05 9.97
CA SER A 5 -17.35 29.83 9.82
C SER A 5 -17.15 28.71 8.79
N SER A 6 -17.09 29.11 7.52
CA SER A 6 -16.69 28.22 6.43
C SER A 6 -15.20 27.93 6.58
N ASN A 7 -14.87 26.76 7.12
CA ASN A 7 -13.49 26.27 7.18
C ASN A 7 -12.93 26.11 5.77
N LEU A 8 -11.89 26.87 5.42
CA LEU A 8 -11.18 26.72 4.14
C LEU A 8 -10.48 25.37 4.08
N SER A 9 -10.55 24.74 2.91
CA SER A 9 -9.77 23.56 2.57
C SER A 9 -8.28 23.89 2.37
N ASP A 10 -7.43 22.88 2.48
CA ASP A 10 -5.98 23.01 2.24
C ASP A 10 -5.64 23.59 0.85
N ILE A 11 -6.46 23.30 -0.16
CA ILE A 11 -6.28 23.81 -1.52
C ILE A 11 -6.56 25.32 -1.56
N GLU A 12 -7.58 25.78 -0.84
CA GLU A 12 -7.92 27.20 -0.76
C GLU A 12 -6.87 27.98 0.03
N HIS A 13 -6.35 27.41 1.13
CA HIS A 13 -5.20 27.97 1.84
C HIS A 13 -3.99 28.16 0.91
N ARG A 14 -3.68 27.17 0.07
CA ARG A 14 -2.58 27.25 -0.90
C ARG A 14 -2.84 28.30 -1.98
N ALA A 15 -4.10 28.50 -2.40
CA ALA A 15 -4.46 29.55 -3.35
C ALA A 15 -4.20 30.95 -2.77
N VAL A 16 -4.54 31.18 -1.50
CA VAL A 16 -4.27 32.43 -0.77
C VAL A 16 -2.75 32.67 -0.64
N ILE A 17 -1.99 31.64 -0.27
CA ILE A 17 -0.51 31.73 -0.19
C ILE A 17 0.08 32.09 -1.56
N LYS A 18 -0.37 31.44 -2.64
CA LYS A 18 0.09 31.73 -4.02
C LYS A 18 -0.19 33.18 -4.42
N TYR A 19 -1.36 33.70 -4.06
CA TYR A 19 -1.73 35.09 -4.32
C TYR A 19 -0.79 36.07 -3.61
N PHE A 20 -0.50 35.85 -2.33
CA PHE A 20 0.38 36.74 -1.57
C PHE A 20 1.85 36.65 -1.99
N VAL A 21 2.32 35.48 -2.40
CA VAL A 21 3.66 35.33 -3.00
C VAL A 21 3.75 36.15 -4.28
N LYS A 22 2.72 36.13 -5.14
CA LYS A 22 2.68 36.99 -6.34
C LYS A 22 2.66 38.49 -6.02
N LYS A 23 2.13 38.88 -4.85
CA LYS A 23 2.22 40.26 -4.32
C LYS A 23 3.58 40.61 -3.71
N GLY A 24 4.53 39.65 -3.66
CA GLY A 24 5.87 39.87 -3.10
C GLY A 24 5.94 39.85 -1.57
N LYS A 25 4.91 39.35 -0.87
CA LYS A 25 4.93 39.25 0.60
C LYS A 25 5.86 38.14 1.09
N MET A 26 6.47 38.37 2.25
CA MET A 26 7.28 37.38 2.94
C MET A 26 6.41 36.33 3.65
N PRO A 27 6.85 35.07 3.79
CA PRO A 27 6.03 34.02 4.41
C PRO A 27 5.54 34.33 5.83
N LYS A 28 6.27 35.16 6.58
CA LYS A 28 5.87 35.62 7.91
C LYS A 28 4.64 36.54 7.84
N GLU A 29 4.67 37.52 6.94
CA GLU A 29 3.55 38.45 6.71
C GLU A 29 2.32 37.72 6.18
N ILE A 30 2.51 36.71 5.32
CA ILE A 30 1.42 35.86 4.82
C ILE A 30 0.75 35.11 5.97
N PHE A 31 1.54 34.54 6.88
CA PHE A 31 1.01 33.81 8.02
C PHE A 31 0.25 34.72 8.99
N GLU A 32 0.81 35.89 9.32
CA GLU A 32 0.16 36.87 10.19
C GLU A 32 -1.18 37.36 9.59
N ASP A 33 -1.22 37.65 8.29
CA ASP A 33 -2.46 38.00 7.58
C ASP A 33 -3.48 36.85 7.66
N MET A 34 -3.06 35.61 7.37
CA MET A 34 -3.96 34.46 7.37
C MET A 34 -4.50 34.15 8.76
N VAL A 35 -3.69 34.28 9.81
CA VAL A 35 -4.12 34.12 11.22
C VAL A 35 -5.10 35.23 11.61
N SER A 36 -4.88 36.46 11.15
CA SER A 36 -5.78 37.59 11.46
C SER A 36 -7.20 37.39 10.91
N VAL A 37 -7.32 36.75 9.74
CA VAL A 37 -8.60 36.54 9.04
C VAL A 37 -9.24 35.21 9.39
N LEU A 38 -8.45 34.13 9.46
CA LEU A 38 -8.96 32.75 9.60
C LEU A 38 -8.90 32.24 11.04
N GLN A 39 -8.17 32.92 11.94
CA GLN A 39 -8.05 32.57 13.35
C GLN A 39 -7.73 31.08 13.56
N GLU A 40 -8.62 30.33 14.19
CA GLU A 40 -8.44 28.89 14.49
C GLU A 40 -8.38 28.02 13.23
N SER A 41 -8.96 28.48 12.12
CA SER A 41 -8.94 27.78 10.83
C SER A 41 -7.67 28.07 10.01
N ALA A 42 -6.75 28.91 10.52
CA ALA A 42 -5.54 29.28 9.79
C ALA A 42 -4.56 28.10 9.64
N PRO A 43 -3.88 27.97 8.48
CA PRO A 43 -2.87 26.94 8.29
C PRO A 43 -1.65 27.22 9.16
N SER A 44 -0.97 26.15 9.58
CA SER A 44 0.27 26.27 10.36
C SER A 44 1.35 27.08 9.62
N TYR A 45 2.19 27.80 10.37
CA TYR A 45 3.30 28.58 9.82
C TYR A 45 4.24 27.73 8.94
N THR A 46 4.48 26.47 9.33
CA THR A 46 5.32 25.54 8.57
C THR A 46 4.73 25.23 7.19
N MET A 47 3.41 25.09 7.08
CA MET A 47 2.71 24.93 5.80
C MET A 47 2.82 26.17 4.93
N VAL A 48 2.57 27.36 5.51
CA VAL A 48 2.71 28.65 4.80
C VAL A 48 4.13 28.82 4.26
N LYS A 49 5.14 28.58 5.10
CA LYS A 49 6.55 28.68 4.73
C LYS A 49 6.94 27.70 3.63
N LYS A 50 6.50 26.43 3.72
CA LYS A 50 6.76 25.41 2.70
C LYS A 50 6.18 25.82 1.35
N TRP A 51 4.89 26.16 1.31
CA TRP A 51 4.20 26.51 0.07
C TRP A 51 4.66 27.83 -0.53
N ALA A 52 4.94 28.84 0.31
CA ALA A 52 5.49 30.10 -0.18
C ALA A 52 6.83 29.91 -0.89
N ARG A 53 7.72 29.09 -0.32
CA ARG A 53 9.00 28.72 -0.96
C ARG A 53 8.79 27.99 -2.28
N LEU A 54 7.87 27.03 -2.34
CA LEU A 54 7.57 26.29 -3.56
C LEU A 54 7.06 27.21 -4.68
N PHE A 55 6.17 28.15 -4.37
CA PHE A 55 5.68 29.13 -5.34
C PHE A 55 6.76 30.12 -5.78
N GLN A 56 7.64 30.55 -4.87
CA GLN A 56 8.81 31.37 -5.22
C GLN A 56 9.78 30.64 -6.17
N GLN A 57 9.85 29.30 -6.07
CA GLN A 57 10.63 28.43 -6.95
C GLN A 57 9.93 28.12 -8.29
N GLY A 58 8.81 28.77 -8.60
CA GLY A 58 8.13 28.64 -9.89
C GLY A 58 7.09 27.52 -9.99
N ARG A 59 6.73 26.87 -8.87
CA ARG A 59 5.63 25.90 -8.86
C ARG A 59 4.30 26.58 -9.19
N GLU A 60 3.50 25.98 -10.07
CA GLU A 60 2.15 26.47 -10.35
C GLU A 60 1.02 25.63 -9.74
N SER A 61 1.25 24.33 -9.55
CA SER A 61 0.26 23.42 -8.98
C SER A 61 -0.04 23.72 -7.50
N ARG A 62 -1.32 23.64 -7.14
CA ARG A 62 -1.83 23.74 -5.75
C ARG A 62 -1.94 22.37 -5.08
N GLU A 63 -1.76 21.29 -5.83
CA GLU A 63 -1.84 19.92 -5.35
C GLU A 63 -0.47 19.46 -4.86
N ASP A 64 -0.43 18.51 -3.92
CA ASP A 64 0.83 17.89 -3.49
C ASP A 64 1.44 17.07 -4.63
N ASP A 65 2.77 17.06 -4.74
CA ASP A 65 3.43 16.17 -5.70
C ASP A 65 3.17 14.71 -5.30
N PRO A 66 3.05 13.79 -6.28
CA PRO A 66 3.02 12.37 -6.01
C PRO A 66 4.22 12.02 -5.14
N ARG A 67 3.98 11.48 -3.94
CA ARG A 67 5.07 11.16 -3.01
C ARG A 67 5.88 10.00 -3.63
N PRO A 68 7.15 10.21 -4.01
CA PRO A 68 7.94 9.13 -4.60
C PRO A 68 8.18 8.06 -3.53
N GLY A 69 7.88 6.80 -3.86
CA GLY A 69 8.23 5.63 -3.05
C GLY A 69 7.11 4.63 -2.77
N ARG A 70 5.82 4.99 -2.90
CA ARG A 70 4.71 4.03 -2.76
C ARG A 70 3.65 4.28 -3.85
N PRO A 71 3.31 3.28 -4.69
CA PRO A 71 2.22 3.44 -5.64
C PRO A 71 0.93 3.70 -4.86
N VAL A 72 0.25 4.80 -5.17
CA VAL A 72 -1.10 5.07 -4.66
C VAL A 72 -2.09 4.08 -5.29
N THR A 73 -1.75 3.49 -6.43
CA THR A 73 -2.62 2.58 -7.19
C THR A 73 -2.02 1.17 -7.33
N ALA A 74 -1.94 0.43 -6.23
CA ALA A 74 -1.84 -1.03 -6.32
C ALA A 74 -3.00 -1.70 -7.12
N PRO A 75 -4.24 -1.16 -7.13
CA PRO A 75 -5.33 -1.77 -7.88
C PRO A 75 -5.07 -1.79 -9.40
N GLU A 76 -4.54 -0.71 -9.97
CA GLU A 76 -4.35 -0.59 -11.43
C GLU A 76 -3.39 -1.62 -12.00
N ALA A 77 -2.23 -1.82 -11.37
CA ALA A 77 -1.25 -2.79 -11.83
C ALA A 77 -1.75 -4.24 -11.68
N VAL A 78 -2.51 -4.53 -10.62
CA VAL A 78 -3.11 -5.85 -10.37
C VAL A 78 -4.23 -6.12 -11.36
N VAL A 79 -5.13 -5.15 -11.58
CA VAL A 79 -6.21 -5.20 -12.57
C VAL A 79 -5.66 -5.35 -13.98
N GLN A 80 -4.60 -4.62 -14.34
CA GLN A 80 -4.00 -4.70 -15.67
C GLN A 80 -3.33 -6.07 -15.93
N LYS A 81 -2.59 -6.62 -14.95
CA LYS A 81 -1.97 -7.94 -15.07
C LYS A 81 -2.97 -9.10 -15.01
N ARG A 82 -4.18 -8.89 -14.48
CA ARG A 82 -5.18 -9.94 -14.24
C ARG A 82 -6.55 -9.65 -14.87
N SER A 83 -6.61 -8.76 -15.86
CA SER A 83 -7.85 -8.27 -16.47
C SER A 83 -8.77 -9.39 -16.98
N GLY A 84 -8.20 -10.46 -17.55
CA GLY A 84 -8.95 -11.63 -18.02
C GLY A 84 -9.53 -12.54 -16.92
N LYS A 85 -9.17 -12.35 -15.64
CA LYS A 85 -9.64 -13.17 -14.50
C LYS A 85 -10.71 -12.48 -13.66
N LEU A 86 -11.00 -11.21 -13.92
CA LEU A 86 -12.01 -10.43 -13.20
C LEU A 86 -13.44 -10.95 -13.42
N SER A 87 -13.70 -11.54 -14.60
CA SER A 87 -15.00 -12.15 -14.92
C SER A 87 -15.28 -13.46 -14.18
N CYS A 88 -14.27 -14.08 -13.55
CA CYS A 88 -14.37 -15.40 -12.94
C CYS A 88 -14.46 -15.36 -11.39
N GLY A 89 -14.37 -14.17 -10.79
CA GLY A 89 -14.31 -14.01 -9.34
C GLY A 89 -12.99 -14.55 -8.77
N VAL A 90 -12.07 -13.66 -8.42
CA VAL A 90 -10.78 -14.07 -7.84
C VAL A 90 -10.94 -14.19 -6.34
N LEU A 91 -10.65 -15.37 -5.80
CA LEU A 91 -10.50 -15.57 -4.36
C LEU A 91 -9.07 -15.21 -3.93
N PHE A 92 -8.96 -14.36 -2.93
CA PHE A 92 -7.71 -13.83 -2.42
C PHE A 92 -7.45 -14.37 -1.01
N LEU A 93 -6.39 -15.18 -0.88
CA LEU A 93 -5.94 -15.74 0.38
C LEU A 93 -4.70 -14.99 0.87
N GLN A 94 -4.78 -14.40 2.06
CA GLN A 94 -3.69 -13.68 2.70
C GLN A 94 -3.70 -13.95 4.22
N ASP A 95 -2.54 -13.85 4.85
CA ASP A 95 -2.39 -13.99 6.29
C ASP A 95 -2.79 -12.71 7.05
N ASN A 96 -3.01 -12.85 8.36
CA ASN A 96 -3.53 -11.77 9.21
C ASN A 96 -2.46 -10.78 9.69
N ALA A 97 -1.35 -10.59 8.97
CA ALA A 97 -0.35 -9.60 9.36
C ALA A 97 -0.97 -8.20 9.46
N SER A 98 -0.47 -7.38 10.40
CA SER A 98 -1.03 -6.04 10.67
C SER A 98 -1.09 -5.14 9.43
N VAL A 99 -0.11 -5.29 8.54
CA VAL A 99 -0.04 -4.57 7.26
C VAL A 99 -1.12 -4.99 6.26
N HIS A 100 -1.67 -6.20 6.38
CA HIS A 100 -2.70 -6.74 5.49
C HIS A 100 -4.11 -6.41 6.00
N THR A 101 -4.29 -6.44 7.32
CA THR A 101 -5.56 -6.06 7.98
C THR A 101 -5.79 -4.54 8.05
N ALA A 102 -4.76 -3.73 7.76
CA ALA A 102 -4.85 -2.27 7.77
C ALA A 102 -5.95 -1.75 6.80
N ARG A 103 -6.65 -0.69 7.22
CA ARG A 103 -7.75 -0.07 6.43
C ARG A 103 -7.36 0.24 4.99
N VAL A 104 -6.14 0.77 4.79
CA VAL A 104 -5.65 1.13 3.45
C VAL A 104 -5.50 -0.11 2.56
N SER A 105 -5.00 -1.21 3.12
CA SER A 105 -4.79 -2.46 2.39
C SER A 105 -6.11 -3.14 2.04
N ARG A 106 -7.05 -3.21 2.99
CA ARG A 106 -8.39 -3.74 2.76
C ARG A 106 -9.18 -2.92 1.74
N GLN A 107 -9.08 -1.60 1.79
CA GLN A 107 -9.71 -0.75 0.78
C GLN A 107 -9.14 -1.03 -0.62
N ALA A 108 -7.81 -1.10 -0.75
CA ALA A 108 -7.18 -1.43 -2.01
C ALA A 108 -7.59 -2.82 -2.54
N LEU A 109 -7.82 -3.80 -1.67
CA LEU A 109 -8.35 -5.11 -2.06
C LEU A 109 -9.79 -5.01 -2.58
N MET A 110 -10.66 -4.28 -1.88
CA MET A 110 -12.04 -4.05 -2.32
C MET A 110 -12.10 -3.37 -3.70
N ASP A 111 -11.21 -2.40 -3.93
CA ASP A 111 -11.13 -1.67 -5.20
C ASP A 111 -10.70 -2.58 -6.37
N THR A 112 -10.08 -3.74 -6.11
CA THR A 112 -9.75 -4.73 -7.16
C THR A 112 -10.91 -5.65 -7.55
N GLY A 113 -11.98 -5.70 -6.74
CA GLY A 113 -13.11 -6.62 -6.94
C GLY A 113 -12.81 -8.09 -6.58
N PHE A 114 -11.75 -8.36 -5.82
CA PHE A 114 -11.43 -9.71 -5.34
C PHE A 114 -12.20 -10.03 -4.05
N SER A 115 -12.54 -11.31 -3.86
CA SER A 115 -13.15 -11.79 -2.63
C SER A 115 -12.09 -12.36 -1.70
N GLU A 116 -11.99 -11.82 -0.48
CA GLU A 116 -11.06 -12.30 0.54
C GLU A 116 -11.55 -13.65 1.12
N ILE A 117 -10.63 -14.60 1.31
CA ILE A 117 -10.88 -15.85 2.05
C ILE A 117 -10.46 -15.64 3.50
N ASP A 118 -11.31 -16.07 4.44
CA ASP A 118 -10.98 -16.07 5.86
C ASP A 118 -9.75 -16.92 6.16
N HIS A 119 -8.80 -16.34 6.89
CA HIS A 119 -7.61 -17.03 7.35
C HIS A 119 -7.55 -17.00 8.87
N PRO A 120 -7.31 -18.12 9.56
CA PRO A 120 -7.20 -18.14 11.02
C PRO A 120 -5.89 -17.46 11.49
N PRO A 121 -5.87 -16.85 12.68
CA PRO A 121 -4.66 -16.31 13.28
C PRO A 121 -3.57 -17.39 13.44
N TYR A 122 -2.30 -16.98 13.35
CA TYR A 122 -1.12 -17.83 13.62
C TYR A 122 -1.12 -19.18 12.89
N SER A 123 -1.63 -19.22 11.67
CA SER A 123 -1.82 -20.47 10.90
C SER A 123 -0.96 -20.53 9.63
N PRO A 124 0.38 -20.46 9.73
CA PRO A 124 1.26 -20.53 8.56
C PRO A 124 1.13 -21.87 7.83
N ASP A 125 0.67 -22.92 8.51
CA ASP A 125 0.41 -24.24 7.90
C ASP A 125 -0.74 -24.21 6.89
N LEU A 126 -1.61 -23.20 6.96
CA LEU A 126 -2.70 -22.99 6.01
C LEU A 126 -2.39 -21.94 4.95
N ALA A 127 -1.19 -21.36 4.95
CA ALA A 127 -0.75 -20.38 3.98
C ALA A 127 0.15 -21.04 2.91
N PRO A 128 -0.31 -21.19 1.64
CA PRO A 128 0.49 -21.83 0.58
C PRO A 128 1.84 -21.18 0.34
N SER A 129 1.93 -19.87 0.56
CA SER A 129 3.19 -19.12 0.49
C SER A 129 4.20 -19.64 1.52
N ASP A 130 3.78 -19.89 2.76
CA ASP A 130 4.68 -20.27 3.85
C ASP A 130 5.04 -21.75 3.80
N TYR A 131 4.05 -22.64 3.73
CA TYR A 131 4.31 -24.07 3.82
C TYR A 131 4.94 -24.66 2.55
N PHE A 132 4.71 -24.05 1.38
CA PHE A 132 5.13 -24.59 0.08
C PHE A 132 6.11 -23.67 -0.62
N LEU A 133 5.69 -22.47 -1.00
CA LEU A 133 6.47 -21.58 -1.88
C LEU A 133 7.82 -21.21 -1.25
N PHE A 134 7.78 -20.58 -0.07
CA PHE A 134 8.97 -20.14 0.64
C PHE A 134 9.74 -21.31 1.25
N SER A 135 9.07 -22.39 1.63
CA SER A 135 9.73 -23.61 2.11
C SER A 135 10.66 -24.19 1.04
N ASN A 136 10.17 -24.33 -0.20
CA ASN A 136 10.96 -24.86 -1.32
C ASN A 136 12.03 -23.86 -1.79
N LEU A 137 11.69 -22.57 -1.85
CA LEU A 137 12.66 -21.53 -2.18
C LEU A 137 13.82 -21.51 -1.18
N LYS A 138 13.54 -21.57 0.13
CA LYS A 138 14.57 -21.62 1.17
C LYS A 138 15.47 -22.84 1.04
N LYS A 139 14.93 -24.00 0.65
CA LYS A 139 15.72 -25.22 0.40
C LYS A 139 16.69 -25.02 -0.76
N GLU A 140 16.25 -24.38 -1.83
CA GLU A 140 17.09 -24.15 -3.02
C GLU A 140 18.16 -23.09 -2.78
N LEU A 141 17.82 -21.99 -2.09
CA LEU A 141 18.76 -20.94 -1.75
C LEU A 141 19.71 -21.32 -0.60
N ARG A 142 19.46 -22.43 0.10
CA ARG A 142 20.27 -22.86 1.25
C ARG A 142 21.73 -23.06 0.83
N GLY A 143 22.65 -22.44 1.57
CA GLY A 143 24.09 -22.57 1.33
C GLY A 143 24.65 -21.62 0.27
N HIS A 144 23.81 -20.87 -0.45
CA HIS A 144 24.25 -19.83 -1.36
C HIS A 144 24.58 -18.55 -0.59
N ARG A 145 25.67 -17.88 -0.97
CA ARG A 145 26.02 -16.54 -0.51
C ARG A 145 25.87 -15.58 -1.68
N PHE A 146 25.06 -14.55 -1.49
CA PHE A 146 24.86 -13.50 -2.47
C PHE A 146 25.73 -12.29 -2.10
N VAL A 147 26.37 -11.70 -3.10
CA VAL A 147 27.22 -10.52 -2.95
C VAL A 147 26.37 -9.25 -2.88
N ASP A 148 25.26 -9.22 -3.60
CA ASP A 148 24.32 -8.10 -3.64
C ASP A 148 22.86 -8.55 -3.83
N ASP A 149 21.93 -7.60 -3.68
CA ASP A 149 20.50 -7.81 -3.82
C ASP A 149 20.08 -8.19 -5.24
N ASN A 150 20.82 -7.78 -6.27
CA ASN A 150 20.49 -8.09 -7.66
C ASN A 150 20.75 -9.57 -7.94
N GLN A 151 21.84 -10.11 -7.41
CA GLN A 151 22.15 -11.53 -7.49
C GLN A 151 21.08 -12.37 -6.78
N MET A 152 20.62 -11.92 -5.60
CA MET A 152 19.51 -12.58 -4.90
C MET A 152 18.22 -12.55 -5.73
N LYS A 153 17.86 -11.39 -6.31
CA LYS A 153 16.66 -11.25 -7.16
C LYS A 153 16.72 -12.18 -8.37
N MET A 154 17.83 -12.21 -9.10
CA MET A 154 17.99 -13.10 -10.25
C MET A 154 17.88 -14.58 -9.87
N ALA A 155 18.41 -14.98 -8.71
CA ALA A 155 18.28 -16.35 -8.23
C ALA A 155 16.82 -16.71 -7.92
N VAL A 156 16.07 -15.78 -7.31
CA VAL A 156 14.64 -15.97 -7.01
C VAL A 156 13.80 -16.00 -8.30
N GLU A 157 14.08 -15.11 -9.25
CA GLU A 157 13.41 -15.09 -10.56
C GLU A 157 13.67 -16.40 -11.32
N SER A 158 14.94 -16.78 -11.46
CA SER A 158 15.33 -18.03 -12.11
C SER A 158 14.70 -19.26 -11.45
N HIS A 159 14.55 -19.27 -10.12
CA HIS A 159 13.87 -20.36 -9.42
C HIS A 159 12.43 -20.54 -9.92
N PHE A 160 11.67 -19.45 -10.02
CA PHE A 160 10.26 -19.48 -10.39
C PHE A 160 10.03 -19.62 -11.89
N ASP A 161 10.89 -19.03 -12.72
CA ASP A 161 10.81 -19.13 -14.18
C ASP A 161 10.98 -20.58 -14.67
N CYS A 162 11.71 -21.41 -13.92
CA CYS A 162 11.88 -22.82 -14.20
C CYS A 162 10.74 -23.71 -13.67
N LYS A 163 9.72 -23.19 -12.96
CA LYS A 163 8.62 -24.01 -12.42
C LYS A 163 7.42 -24.02 -13.37
N GLU A 164 6.92 -25.21 -13.64
CA GLU A 164 5.69 -25.39 -14.42
C GLU A 164 4.43 -25.06 -13.60
N LYS A 165 3.30 -24.86 -14.29
CA LYS A 165 2.01 -24.57 -13.64
C LYS A 165 1.57 -25.67 -12.67
N GLU A 166 1.95 -26.92 -12.93
CA GLU A 166 1.67 -28.10 -12.11
C GLU A 166 2.31 -27.98 -10.72
N TYR A 167 3.48 -27.36 -10.63
CA TYR A 167 4.17 -27.11 -9.35
C TYR A 167 3.30 -26.24 -8.43
N PHE A 168 2.82 -25.11 -8.93
CA PHE A 168 1.96 -24.20 -8.17
C PHE A 168 0.61 -24.84 -7.83
N LEU A 169 0.03 -25.59 -8.78
CA LEU A 169 -1.22 -26.30 -8.56
C LEU A 169 -1.08 -27.35 -7.45
N GLY A 170 0.04 -28.04 -7.36
CA GLY A 170 0.32 -28.99 -6.27
C GLY A 170 0.29 -28.31 -4.89
N GLY A 171 0.92 -27.13 -4.78
CA GLY A 171 0.89 -26.33 -3.57
C GLY A 171 -0.53 -25.91 -3.16
N LEU A 172 -1.35 -25.49 -4.12
CA LEU A 172 -2.74 -25.10 -3.87
C LEU A 172 -3.65 -26.30 -3.54
N LYS A 173 -3.49 -27.44 -4.22
CA LYS A 173 -4.25 -28.66 -3.92
C LYS A 173 -3.97 -29.17 -2.51
N ALA A 174 -2.74 -29.02 -2.02
CA ALA A 174 -2.37 -29.36 -0.65
C ALA A 174 -3.06 -28.49 0.41
N LEU A 175 -3.64 -27.34 0.04
CA LEU A 175 -4.40 -26.51 0.98
C LEU A 175 -5.64 -27.26 1.47
N TYR A 176 -6.36 -27.93 0.57
CA TYR A 176 -7.58 -28.67 0.92
C TYR A 176 -7.30 -29.75 1.96
N THR A 177 -6.31 -30.60 1.69
CA THR A 177 -5.93 -31.69 2.61
C THR A 177 -5.38 -31.18 3.94
N ARG A 178 -4.72 -30.02 3.94
CA ARG A 178 -4.28 -29.37 5.18
C ARG A 178 -5.44 -28.80 5.99
N CYS A 179 -6.44 -28.18 5.35
CA CYS A 179 -7.65 -27.74 6.03
C CYS A 179 -8.38 -28.92 6.68
N GLU A 180 -8.53 -30.05 5.98
CA GLU A 180 -9.12 -31.26 6.56
C GLU A 180 -8.33 -31.77 7.77
N LYS A 181 -7.00 -31.78 7.69
CA LYS A 181 -6.14 -32.15 8.82
C LYS A 181 -6.32 -31.22 10.01
N CYS A 182 -6.35 -29.90 9.79
CA CYS A 182 -6.58 -28.91 10.84
C CYS A 182 -7.93 -29.15 11.54
N ILE A 183 -8.99 -29.46 10.78
CA ILE A 183 -10.30 -29.80 11.35
C ILE A 183 -10.21 -31.10 12.17
N SER A 184 -9.53 -32.14 11.67
CA SER A 184 -9.36 -33.40 12.39
C SER A 184 -8.54 -33.29 13.67
N LEU A 185 -7.65 -32.30 13.73
CA LEU A 185 -6.81 -31.98 14.88
C LEU A 185 -7.44 -30.91 15.79
N GLU A 186 -8.72 -30.58 15.59
CA GLU A 186 -9.45 -29.59 16.39
C GLU A 186 -8.78 -28.20 16.44
N GLY A 187 -8.05 -27.83 15.39
CA GLY A 187 -7.32 -26.56 15.29
C GLY A 187 -5.87 -26.60 15.73
N ASP A 188 -5.33 -27.76 16.13
CA ASP A 188 -3.91 -27.91 16.42
C ASP A 188 -3.04 -27.84 15.16
N TYR A 189 -1.76 -27.51 15.37
CA TYR A 189 -0.75 -27.36 14.31
C TYR A 189 -0.52 -28.65 13.53
N ILE A 190 -0.23 -28.50 12.24
CA ILE A 190 0.04 -29.64 11.36
C ILE A 190 1.54 -29.91 11.38
N GLU A 191 1.95 -31.06 11.90
CA GLU A 191 3.36 -31.47 11.87
C GLU A 191 3.89 -31.61 10.42
N LYS A 192 5.16 -31.25 10.23
CA LYS A 192 5.86 -31.18 8.93
C LYS A 192 6.40 -32.52 8.46
#